data_AF-A0A140KZG8-F1
#
_entry.id   AF-A0A140KZG8-F1
#
_cell.length_a   1.000
_cell.length_b   1.000
_cell.length_c   1.000
_cell.angle_alpha   90.00
_cell.angle_beta   90.00
_cell.angle_gamma   90.00
#
_symmetry.space_group_name_H-M   'P 1'
#
loop_
_entity.id
_entity.type
_entity.pdbx_description
1 polymer ?
#
loop_
_entity_poly.entity_id
_entity_poly.type
_entity_poly.pdbx_seq_one_letter_code
_entity_poly.pdbx_strand_id
1 'polypeptide(L)'
;MEHNCELTTGRYLLELTKIFFQSVIAHYFHRDHMKLEQLYYHTMDLHERYIEQYCDDEEKEERYRDKVYELLDLIRLKEQEEILRMRRSRETYKGLKLKENIIGDIYVELWLMGDALRLYIFEAGGNREELAFFHVEDPYLLRIDQVYYALKSKRSPGLLNLLYEKEGRIKNKDVVKL
;
A
#
# COMPACT_ATOMS: atom_id res chain seq x y z
N MET A 1 8.42 27.97 -8.36
CA MET A 1 7.63 28.38 -7.19
C MET A 1 6.32 27.61 -7.26
N GLU A 2 6.27 26.44 -6.63
CA GLU A 2 5.01 25.71 -6.50
C GLU A 2 4.15 26.45 -5.48
N HIS A 3 3.05 27.05 -5.94
CA HIS A 3 2.00 27.49 -5.05
C HIS A 3 1.47 26.24 -4.35
N ASN A 4 1.86 26.04 -3.09
CA ASN A 4 1.18 25.16 -2.16
C ASN A 4 -0.24 25.68 -1.99
N CYS A 5 -1.10 25.24 -2.89
CA CYS A 5 -2.46 25.66 -3.01
C CYS A 5 -3.25 24.79 -2.02
N GLU A 6 -3.65 25.37 -0.89
CA GLU A 6 -4.40 24.66 0.16
C GLU A 6 -5.64 23.96 -0.42
N LEU A 7 -5.86 22.72 -0.01
CA LEU A 7 -6.98 21.91 -0.48
C LEU A 7 -8.22 22.27 0.34
N THR A 8 -9.14 23.07 -0.21
CA THR A 8 -10.43 23.32 0.42
C THR A 8 -11.40 22.17 0.16
N THR A 9 -12.41 21.95 1.01
CA THR A 9 -13.47 20.94 0.79
C THR A 9 -14.15 21.11 -0.57
N GLY A 10 -14.40 22.36 -1.00
CA GLY A 10 -14.97 22.65 -2.32
C GLY A 10 -14.03 22.26 -3.46
N ARG A 11 -12.73 22.53 -3.34
CA ARG A 11 -11.73 22.13 -4.33
C ARG A 11 -11.58 20.61 -4.40
N TYR A 12 -11.61 19.93 -3.25
CA TYR A 12 -11.59 18.48 -3.16
C TYR A 12 -12.75 17.86 -3.95
N LEU A 13 -13.98 18.36 -3.75
CA LEU A 13 -15.16 17.89 -4.48
C LEU A 13 -15.05 18.14 -5.99
N LEU A 14 -14.54 19.30 -6.40
CA LEU A 14 -14.32 19.63 -7.81
C LEU A 14 -13.26 18.72 -8.46
N GLU A 15 -12.14 18.48 -7.77
CA GLU A 15 -11.08 17.59 -8.25
C GLU A 15 -11.60 16.15 -8.37
N LEU A 16 -12.34 15.63 -7.37
CA LEU A 16 -12.98 14.32 -7.44
C LEU A 16 -13.96 14.21 -8.61
N THR A 17 -14.83 15.21 -8.78
CA THR A 17 -15.83 15.22 -9.86
C THR A 17 -15.13 15.20 -11.22
N LYS A 18 -14.06 15.98 -11.38
CA LYS A 18 -13.25 15.99 -12.59
C LYS A 18 -12.62 14.62 -12.86
N ILE A 19 -12.03 13.99 -11.84
CA ILE A 19 -11.43 12.66 -11.96
C ILE A 19 -12.50 11.64 -12.36
N PHE A 20 -13.68 11.67 -11.73
CA PHE A 20 -14.79 10.77 -12.06
C PHE A 20 -15.15 10.84 -13.56
N PHE A 21 -15.37 12.04 -14.11
CA PHE A 21 -15.66 12.18 -15.53
C PHE A 21 -14.50 11.71 -16.43
N GLN A 22 -13.26 12.00 -16.04
CA GLN A 22 -12.09 11.49 -16.76
C GLN A 22 -12.02 9.96 -16.75
N SER A 23 -12.37 9.32 -15.63
CA SER A 23 -12.42 7.86 -15.51
C SER A 23 -13.53 7.26 -16.37
N VAL A 24 -14.72 7.86 -16.39
CA VAL A 24 -15.82 7.45 -17.28
C VAL A 24 -15.38 7.55 -18.75
N ILE A 25 -14.72 8.65 -19.14
CA ILE A 25 -14.23 8.83 -20.51
C ILE A 25 -13.14 7.80 -20.86
N ALA A 26 -12.18 7.58 -19.96
CA ALA A 26 -11.11 6.61 -20.16
C ALA A 26 -11.66 5.17 -20.28
N HIS A 27 -12.64 4.81 -19.45
CA HIS A 27 -13.25 3.49 -19.43
C HIS A 27 -14.11 3.22 -20.67
N TYR A 28 -15.08 4.10 -20.96
CA TYR A 28 -16.09 3.84 -22.00
C TYR A 28 -15.62 4.18 -23.40
N PHE A 29 -14.86 5.27 -23.58
CA PHE A 29 -14.54 5.76 -24.92
C PHE A 29 -13.16 5.32 -25.42
N HIS A 30 -12.19 5.11 -24.52
CA HIS A 30 -10.80 4.85 -24.89
C HIS A 30 -10.29 3.47 -24.47
N ARG A 31 -10.98 2.79 -23.53
CA ARG A 31 -10.50 1.57 -22.85
C ARG A 31 -9.04 1.69 -22.39
N ASP A 32 -8.68 2.88 -21.92
CA ASP A 32 -7.31 3.20 -21.55
C ASP A 32 -7.07 2.83 -20.09
N HIS A 33 -6.62 1.58 -19.90
CA HIS A 33 -6.34 1.02 -18.60
C HIS A 33 -5.20 1.74 -17.85
N MET A 34 -4.20 2.22 -18.58
CA MET A 34 -3.11 3.00 -17.98
C MET A 34 -3.64 4.33 -17.44
N LYS A 35 -4.52 4.99 -18.20
CA LYS A 35 -5.14 6.23 -17.75
C LYS A 35 -6.01 6.04 -16.52
N LEU A 36 -6.77 4.93 -16.48
CA LEU A 36 -7.57 4.59 -15.30
C LEU A 36 -6.71 4.37 -14.06
N GLU A 37 -5.58 3.68 -14.18
CA GLU A 37 -4.64 3.50 -13.06
C GLU A 37 -4.03 4.83 -12.59
N GLN A 38 -3.65 5.72 -13.52
CA GLN A 38 -3.17 7.05 -13.17
C GLN A 38 -4.24 7.86 -12.43
N LEU A 39 -5.50 7.82 -12.88
CA LEU A 39 -6.61 8.51 -12.25
C LEU A 39 -6.92 7.93 -10.87
N TYR A 40 -6.79 6.62 -10.70
CA TYR A 40 -6.91 5.96 -9.41
C TYR A 40 -5.83 6.43 -8.42
N TYR A 41 -4.55 6.39 -8.81
CA TYR A 41 -3.48 6.89 -7.93
C TYR A 41 -3.63 8.38 -7.62
N HIS A 42 -4.08 9.18 -8.59
CA HIS A 42 -4.38 10.59 -8.38
C HIS A 42 -5.51 10.80 -7.36
N THR A 43 -6.56 9.96 -7.42
CA THR A 43 -7.65 9.96 -6.43
C THR A 43 -7.13 9.61 -5.04
N MET A 44 -6.27 8.59 -4.91
CA MET A 44 -5.67 8.22 -3.64
C MET A 44 -4.85 9.38 -3.03
N ASP A 45 -4.01 10.04 -3.84
CA ASP A 45 -3.20 11.18 -3.39
C ASP A 45 -4.07 12.38 -3.00
N LEU A 46 -5.21 12.60 -3.67
CA LEU A 46 -6.20 13.60 -3.29
C LEU A 46 -6.87 13.28 -1.95
N HIS A 47 -7.27 12.03 -1.72
CA HIS A 47 -7.84 11.59 -0.45
C HIS A 47 -6.87 11.73 0.71
N GLU A 48 -5.60 11.39 0.51
CA GLU A 48 -4.58 11.57 1.54
C GLU A 48 -4.43 13.03 1.96
N ARG A 49 -4.32 13.96 0.99
CA ARG A 49 -4.25 15.39 1.31
C ARG A 49 -5.46 15.85 2.11
N TYR A 50 -6.64 15.32 1.80
CA TYR A 50 -7.86 15.62 2.54
C TYR A 50 -7.80 15.07 3.98
N ILE A 51 -7.42 13.80 4.14
CA ILE A 51 -7.27 13.15 5.45
C ILE A 51 -6.29 13.92 6.32
N GLU A 52 -5.13 14.29 5.78
CA GLU A 52 -4.10 15.02 6.52
C GLU A 52 -4.56 16.39 7.01
N GLN A 53 -5.43 17.06 6.24
CA GLN A 53 -5.86 18.42 6.52
C GLN A 53 -7.12 18.50 7.40
N TYR A 54 -8.02 17.51 7.33
CA TYR A 54 -9.36 17.63 7.92
C TYR A 54 -9.71 16.57 8.97
N CYS A 55 -8.99 15.45 9.03
CA CYS A 55 -9.24 14.40 10.00
C CYS A 55 -8.38 14.63 11.27
N ASP A 56 -8.91 14.22 12.43
CA ASP A 56 -8.11 14.13 13.65
C ASP A 56 -7.25 12.85 13.65
N ASP A 57 -6.37 12.69 14.64
CA ASP A 57 -5.40 11.59 14.65
C ASP A 57 -6.06 10.20 14.73
N GLU A 58 -7.20 10.07 15.42
CA GLU A 58 -7.94 8.80 15.53
C GLU A 58 -8.60 8.46 14.18
N GLU A 59 -9.28 9.42 13.55
CA GLU A 59 -9.88 9.21 12.23
C GLU A 59 -8.80 8.96 11.17
N LYS A 60 -7.66 9.67 11.22
CA LYS A 60 -6.52 9.42 10.33
C LYS A 60 -6.06 7.96 10.42
N GLU A 61 -5.94 7.43 11.63
CA GLU A 61 -5.49 6.07 11.85
C GLU A 61 -6.44 5.04 11.20
N GLU A 62 -7.74 5.21 11.40
CA GLU A 62 -8.78 4.36 10.79
C GLU A 62 -8.72 4.43 9.25
N ARG A 63 -8.66 5.64 8.69
CA ARG A 63 -8.59 5.84 7.23
C ARG A 63 -7.33 5.26 6.62
N TYR A 64 -6.19 5.36 7.30
CA TYR A 64 -4.96 4.74 6.82
C TYR A 64 -5.03 3.23 6.89
N ARG A 65 -5.70 2.66 7.89
CA ARG A 65 -5.90 1.21 7.98
C ARG A 65 -6.62 0.65 6.77
N ASP A 66 -7.74 1.27 6.38
CA ASP A 66 -8.48 0.88 5.17
C ASP A 66 -7.60 0.95 3.90
N LYS A 67 -6.86 2.06 3.77
CA LYS A 67 -5.96 2.27 2.64
C LYS A 67 -4.77 1.31 2.61
N VAL A 68 -4.30 0.84 3.77
CA VAL A 68 -3.26 -0.18 3.86
C VAL A 68 -3.76 -1.48 3.25
N TYR A 69 -4.99 -1.92 3.53
CA TYR A 69 -5.56 -3.12 2.91
C TYR A 69 -5.73 -2.96 1.40
N GLU A 70 -6.28 -1.83 0.95
CA GLU A 70 -6.42 -1.50 -0.47
C GLU A 70 -5.06 -1.55 -1.21
N LEU A 71 -4.00 -1.00 -0.60
CA LEU A 71 -2.65 -1.06 -1.17
C LEU A 71 -2.05 -2.46 -1.10
N LEU A 72 -2.27 -3.22 -0.04
CA LEU A 72 -1.74 -4.59 0.07
C LEU A 72 -2.26 -5.47 -1.06
N ASP A 73 -3.54 -5.37 -1.41
CA ASP A 73 -4.13 -6.17 -2.49
C ASP A 73 -3.48 -5.89 -3.85
N LEU A 74 -3.04 -4.65 -4.08
CA LEU A 74 -2.28 -4.28 -5.28
C LEU A 74 -0.82 -4.72 -5.20
N ILE A 75 -0.13 -4.40 -4.10
CA ILE A 75 1.30 -4.64 -3.93
C ILE A 75 1.62 -6.14 -3.86
N ARG A 76 0.71 -6.98 -3.37
CA ARG A 76 0.84 -8.45 -3.39
C ARG A 76 0.97 -9.04 -4.79
N LEU A 77 0.49 -8.34 -5.83
CA LEU A 77 0.61 -8.79 -7.22
C LEU A 77 2.02 -8.58 -7.79
N LYS A 78 2.85 -7.79 -7.10
CA LYS A 78 4.22 -7.52 -7.51
C LYS A 78 5.10 -8.74 -7.23
N GLU A 79 6.08 -8.94 -8.10
CA GLU A 79 7.10 -9.97 -7.89
C GLU A 79 7.93 -9.69 -6.62
N GLN A 80 8.16 -10.73 -5.83
CA GLN A 80 8.83 -10.67 -4.52
C GLN A 80 10.25 -11.25 -4.63
N GLU A 81 11.15 -10.45 -5.19
CA GLU A 81 12.54 -10.87 -5.50
C GLU A 81 13.55 -10.47 -4.42
N GLU A 82 13.18 -9.60 -3.48
CA GLU A 82 14.09 -9.16 -2.42
C GLU A 82 14.33 -10.30 -1.41
N ILE A 83 15.57 -10.39 -0.91
CA ILE A 83 15.98 -11.46 0.01
C ILE A 83 16.31 -10.86 1.37
N LEU A 84 15.53 -11.23 2.38
CA LEU A 84 15.90 -11.04 3.79
C LEU A 84 16.88 -12.14 4.19
N ARG A 85 18.00 -11.78 4.80
CA ARG A 85 18.94 -12.72 5.42
C ARG A 85 19.00 -12.42 6.91
N MET A 86 18.57 -13.36 7.74
CA MET A 86 18.72 -13.25 9.19
C MET A 86 20.20 -13.34 9.55
N ARG A 87 20.66 -12.42 10.41
CA ARG A 87 22.06 -12.31 10.81
C ARG A 87 22.54 -13.47 11.66
N ARG A 88 21.75 -13.94 12.63
CA ARG A 88 22.15 -15.00 13.58
C ARG A 88 21.73 -16.38 13.10
N SER A 89 20.46 -16.57 12.73
CA SER A 89 19.95 -17.89 12.30
C SER A 89 20.46 -18.33 10.92
N ARG A 90 20.95 -17.38 10.10
CA ARG A 90 21.32 -17.58 8.68
C ARG A 90 20.18 -18.04 7.78
N GLU A 91 18.94 -17.99 8.27
CA GLU A 91 17.76 -18.25 7.47
C GLU A 91 17.56 -17.14 6.43
N THR A 92 17.00 -17.52 5.28
CA THR A 92 16.70 -16.58 4.20
C THR A 92 15.24 -16.64 3.81
N TYR A 93 14.68 -15.47 3.56
CA TYR A 93 13.29 -15.31 3.18
C TYR A 93 13.20 -14.45 1.91
N LYS A 94 12.28 -14.81 1.02
CA LYS A 94 11.95 -13.97 -0.14
C LYS A 94 10.75 -13.11 0.20
N GLY A 95 10.77 -11.86 -0.26
CA GLY A 95 9.70 -10.91 -0.02
C GLY A 95 9.93 -9.61 -0.75
N LEU A 96 9.22 -8.58 -0.28
CA LEU A 96 9.39 -7.19 -0.68
C LEU A 96 9.68 -6.38 0.59
N LYS A 97 10.84 -5.73 0.69
CA LYS A 97 11.17 -4.88 1.83
C LYS A 97 10.38 -3.59 1.70
N LEU A 98 9.51 -3.31 2.67
CA LEU A 98 8.64 -2.14 2.66
C LEU A 98 9.28 -0.96 3.38
N LYS A 99 9.79 -1.20 4.60
CA LYS A 99 10.31 -0.14 5.47
C LYS A 99 11.43 -0.67 6.35
N GLU A 100 12.33 0.22 6.70
CA GLU A 100 13.33 0.03 7.74
C GLU A 100 13.12 1.09 8.82
N ASN A 101 13.33 0.72 10.08
CA ASN A 101 13.29 1.60 11.22
C ASN A 101 14.32 1.18 12.29
N ILE A 102 14.79 2.15 13.07
CA ILE A 102 15.70 1.93 14.20
C ILE A 102 15.07 2.56 15.43
N ILE A 103 14.86 1.75 16.47
CA ILE A 103 14.23 2.15 17.74
C ILE A 103 15.21 1.79 18.86
N GLY A 104 15.99 2.78 19.31
CA GLY A 104 17.09 2.51 20.24
C GLY A 104 18.15 1.60 19.60
N ASP A 105 18.40 0.44 20.18
CA ASP A 105 19.31 -0.60 19.67
C ASP A 105 18.59 -1.72 18.89
N ILE A 106 17.28 -1.55 18.65
CA ILE A 106 16.45 -2.48 17.89
C ILE A 106 16.37 -2.02 16.44
N TYR A 107 16.81 -2.88 15.53
CA TYR A 107 16.62 -2.78 14.09
C TYR A 107 15.36 -3.50 13.66
N VAL A 108 14.45 -2.80 12.98
CA VAL A 108 13.16 -3.35 12.53
C VAL A 108 13.02 -3.15 11.03
N GLU A 109 12.66 -4.21 10.32
CA GLU A 109 12.27 -4.13 8.91
C GLU A 109 10.86 -4.68 8.73
N LEU A 110 10.03 -3.95 7.99
CA LEU A 110 8.74 -4.44 7.52
C LEU A 110 8.90 -5.07 6.15
N TRP A 111 8.37 -6.28 6.01
CA TRP A 111 8.40 -7.08 4.79
C TRP A 111 7.00 -7.54 4.42
N LEU A 112 6.72 -7.58 3.12
CA LEU A 112 5.63 -8.39 2.57
C LEU A 112 6.23 -9.71 2.08
N MET A 113 5.79 -10.84 2.64
CA MET A 113 6.26 -12.18 2.30
C MET A 113 5.07 -13.08 1.96
N GLY A 114 4.95 -13.47 0.69
CA GLY A 114 3.73 -14.05 0.17
C GLY A 114 2.56 -13.09 0.38
N ASP A 115 1.54 -13.53 1.12
CA ASP A 115 0.36 -12.72 1.42
C ASP A 115 0.42 -12.01 2.79
N ALA A 116 1.49 -12.21 3.57
CA ALA A 116 1.57 -11.74 4.95
C ALA A 116 2.59 -10.61 5.15
N LEU A 117 2.22 -9.61 5.95
CA LEU A 117 3.18 -8.65 6.48
C LEU A 117 3.94 -9.25 7.67
N ARG A 118 5.26 -9.07 7.66
CA ARG A 118 6.16 -9.57 8.70
C ARG A 118 7.14 -8.51 9.14
N LEU A 119 7.45 -8.50 10.43
CA LEU A 119 8.51 -7.71 11.02
C LEU A 119 9.73 -8.58 11.25
N TYR A 120 10.83 -8.24 10.60
CA TYR A 120 12.14 -8.70 11.03
C TYR A 120 12.65 -7.78 12.13
N ILE A 121 12.94 -8.35 13.30
CA ILE A 121 13.36 -7.63 14.49
C ILE A 121 14.73 -8.18 14.89
N PHE A 122 15.73 -7.30 14.95
CA PHE A 122 17.09 -7.63 15.35
C PHE A 122 17.59 -6.65 16.41
N GLU A 123 17.94 -7.16 17.58
CA GLU A 123 18.52 -6.36 18.67
C GLU A 123 20.04 -6.58 18.68
N ALA A 124 20.80 -5.49 18.56
CA ALA A 124 22.24 -5.56 18.47
C ALA A 124 22.90 -5.88 19.83
N GLY A 125 22.38 -5.31 20.93
CA GLY A 125 22.86 -5.54 22.29
C GLY A 125 22.24 -6.75 22.99
N GLY A 126 21.04 -7.15 22.58
CA GLY A 126 20.30 -8.28 23.14
C GLY A 126 20.64 -9.63 22.48
N ASN A 127 19.90 -10.68 22.86
CA ASN A 127 19.93 -11.99 22.19
C ASN A 127 18.74 -12.23 21.25
N ARG A 128 18.01 -11.18 20.90
CA ARG A 128 16.78 -11.27 20.12
C ARG A 128 17.04 -11.09 18.63
N GLU A 129 16.63 -12.09 17.86
CA GLU A 129 16.47 -12.01 16.42
C GLU A 129 15.26 -12.87 16.05
N GLU A 130 14.24 -12.27 15.43
CA GLU A 130 13.02 -13.00 15.08
C GLU A 130 12.30 -12.40 13.88
N LEU A 131 11.37 -13.17 13.34
CA LEU A 131 10.46 -12.77 12.27
C LEU A 131 9.01 -12.94 12.78
N ALA A 132 8.38 -11.83 13.15
CA ALA A 132 7.03 -11.81 13.69
C ALA A 132 5.99 -11.41 12.62
N PHE A 133 4.72 -11.76 12.84
CA PHE A 133 3.63 -11.22 12.03
C PHE A 133 3.37 -9.76 12.39
N PHE A 134 3.07 -8.95 11.38
CA PHE A 134 2.56 -7.59 11.58
C PHE A 134 1.05 -7.59 11.39
N HIS A 135 0.32 -7.16 12.42
CA HIS A 135 -1.14 -7.05 12.38
C HIS A 135 -1.53 -5.60 12.14
N VAL A 136 -2.27 -5.35 11.06
CA VAL A 136 -2.71 -4.01 10.67
C VAL A 136 -3.73 -3.43 11.67
N GLU A 137 -4.54 -4.29 12.30
CA GLU A 137 -5.50 -3.90 13.34
C GLU A 137 -4.85 -3.55 14.68
N ASP A 138 -3.65 -4.06 14.94
CA ASP A 138 -2.91 -3.86 16.19
C ASP A 138 -1.43 -3.59 15.86
N PRO A 139 -1.14 -2.38 15.32
CA PRO A 139 0.19 -2.04 14.84
C PRO A 139 1.19 -1.97 15.99
N TYR A 140 2.24 -2.78 15.93
CA TYR A 140 3.33 -2.80 16.91
C TYR A 140 4.66 -2.43 16.26
N LEU A 141 5.51 -1.66 16.96
CA LEU A 141 6.81 -1.10 16.53
C LEU A 141 6.77 -0.14 15.33
N LEU A 142 5.77 -0.24 14.47
CA LEU A 142 5.52 0.65 13.34
C LEU A 142 4.09 1.15 13.43
N ARG A 143 3.92 2.46 13.30
CA ARG A 143 2.61 3.09 13.23
C ARG A 143 1.96 2.84 11.87
N ILE A 144 0.63 2.88 11.79
CA ILE A 144 -0.08 2.57 10.55
C ILE A 144 0.21 3.59 9.43
N ASP A 145 0.40 4.86 9.75
CA ASP A 145 0.79 5.91 8.79
C ASP A 145 2.11 5.55 8.10
N GLN A 146 3.08 5.08 8.87
CA GLN A 146 4.37 4.64 8.35
C GLN A 146 4.24 3.44 7.40
N VAL A 147 3.33 2.51 7.71
CA VAL A 147 3.03 1.36 6.84
C VAL A 147 2.34 1.80 5.56
N TYR A 148 1.34 2.69 5.67
CA TYR A 148 0.66 3.29 4.54
C TYR A 148 1.65 3.94 3.57
N TYR A 149 2.52 4.82 4.08
CA TYR A 149 3.53 5.50 3.26
C TYR A 149 4.54 4.53 2.64
N ALA A 150 4.94 3.49 3.38
CA ALA A 150 5.82 2.45 2.85
C ALA A 150 5.18 1.72 1.67
N LEU A 151 3.92 1.31 1.79
CA LEU A 151 3.18 0.66 0.70
C LEU A 151 2.94 1.61 -0.49
N LYS A 152 2.57 2.86 -0.20
CA LYS A 152 2.37 3.91 -1.21
C LYS A 152 3.64 4.12 -2.06
N SER A 153 4.82 4.02 -1.45
CA SER A 153 6.10 4.14 -2.17
C SER A 153 6.40 2.97 -3.11
N LYS A 154 5.72 1.84 -2.94
CA LYS A 154 5.88 0.64 -3.77
C LYS A 154 4.92 0.58 -4.96
N ARG A 155 4.01 1.56 -5.09
CA ARG A 155 3.13 1.70 -6.26
C ARG A 155 3.95 1.66 -7.55
N SER A 156 3.46 0.93 -8.53
CA SER A 156 4.04 0.89 -9.87
C SER A 156 2.94 0.80 -10.91
N PRO A 157 3.15 1.33 -12.12
CA PRO A 157 2.23 1.11 -13.23
C PRO A 157 2.02 -0.38 -13.51
N GLY A 158 0.82 -0.75 -13.94
CA GLY A 158 0.39 -2.09 -14.31
C GLY A 158 -0.23 -2.92 -13.19
N LEU A 159 -0.18 -2.49 -11.92
CA LEU A 159 -0.68 -3.30 -10.80
C LEU A 159 -2.20 -3.48 -10.85
N LEU A 160 -2.93 -2.42 -11.20
CA LEU A 160 -4.39 -2.52 -11.35
C LEU A 160 -4.80 -3.45 -12.50
N ASN A 161 -4.02 -3.50 -13.58
CA ASN A 161 -4.28 -4.43 -14.67
C ASN A 161 -4.13 -5.89 -14.24
N LEU A 162 -3.09 -6.18 -13.47
CA LEU A 162 -2.89 -7.51 -12.89
C LEU A 162 -4.05 -7.91 -11.98
N LEU A 163 -4.62 -6.95 -11.23
CA LEU A 163 -5.79 -7.20 -10.38
C LEU A 163 -7.00 -7.59 -11.23
N TYR A 164 -7.31 -6.81 -12.28
CA TYR A 164 -8.42 -7.12 -13.21
C TYR A 164 -8.24 -8.47 -13.91
N GLU A 165 -7.02 -8.81 -14.32
CA GLU A 165 -6.73 -10.12 -14.91
C GLU A 165 -6.97 -11.26 -13.92
N LYS A 166 -6.54 -11.09 -12.66
CA LYS A 166 -6.76 -12.07 -11.60
C LYS A 166 -8.25 -12.29 -11.36
N GLU A 167 -9.05 -11.23 -11.26
CA GLU A 167 -10.50 -11.32 -11.08
C GLU A 167 -11.22 -11.93 -12.29
N GLY A 168 -10.81 -11.56 -13.51
CA GLY A 168 -11.35 -12.14 -14.74
C GLY A 168 -11.07 -13.64 -14.88
N ARG A 169 -9.89 -14.10 -14.42
CA ARG A 169 -9.54 -15.53 -14.37
C ARG A 169 -10.36 -16.29 -13.33
N ILE A 170 -10.70 -15.67 -12.21
CA ILE A 170 -11.57 -16.28 -11.17
C ILE A 170 -12.99 -16.45 -11.74
N LYS A 171 -13.57 -15.40 -12.33
CA LYS A 171 -14.91 -15.46 -12.94
C LYS A 171 -15.01 -16.52 -14.05
N ASN A 172 -13.98 -16.69 -14.87
CA ASN A 172 -13.98 -17.72 -15.92
C ASN A 172 -13.82 -19.15 -15.37
N LYS A 173 -13.18 -19.36 -14.22
CA LYS A 173 -13.09 -20.69 -13.60
C LYS A 173 -14.43 -21.17 -13.03
N ASP A 174 -15.28 -20.23 -12.61
CA ASP A 174 -16.61 -20.55 -12.08
C ASP A 174 -17.64 -20.83 -13.19
N VAL A 175 -17.40 -20.34 -14.42
CA VAL A 175 -18.28 -20.60 -15.58
C VAL A 175 -18.00 -21.95 -16.24
N VAL A 176 -16.80 -22.52 -16.10
CA VAL A 176 -16.42 -23.82 -16.69
C VAL A 176 -16.85 -25.02 -15.83
N LYS A 177 -17.55 -24.77 -14.71
CA LYS A 177 -18.19 -25.80 -13.87
C LYS A 177 -19.72 -25.73 -13.93
N LEU A 178 -20.29 -25.87 -15.13
CA LEU A 178 -21.71 -26.20 -15.32
C LEU A 178 -21.83 -27.28 -16.39
#